data_AF-A0A962TH57-F1
#
_entry.id   AF-A0A962TH57-F1
#
_cell.length_a   1.000
_cell.length_b   1.000
_cell.length_c   1.000
_cell.angle_alpha   90.00
_cell.angle_beta   90.00
_cell.angle_gamma   90.00
#
_symmetry.space_group_name_H-M   'P 1'
#
loop_
_entity.id
_entity.type
_entity.pdbx_description
1 polymer ?
#
loop_
_entity_poly.entity_id
_entity_poly.type
_entity_poly.pdbx_seq_one_letter_code
_entity_poly.pdbx_strand_id
1 'polypeptide(L)' 'MTQETVVVIGVDIGTTSTKAVAFDTGGRVIAHHAVEY' A
#
# COMPACT_ATOMS: atom_id res chain seq x y z
N MET A 1 -23.92 4.54 -5.67
CA MET A 1 -23.50 3.78 -4.48
C MET A 1 -22.02 3.46 -4.67
N THR A 2 -21.12 4.21 -4.05
CA THR A 2 -19.69 3.83 -4.06
C THR A 2 -19.54 2.63 -3.15
N GLN A 3 -18.96 1.55 -3.66
CA GLN A 3 -18.71 0.37 -2.84
C GLN A 3 -17.51 0.69 -1.94
N GLU A 4 -17.73 0.75 -0.63
CA GLU A 4 -16.67 0.82 0.37
C GLU A 4 -15.75 -0.39 0.17
N THR A 5 -14.50 -0.15 -0.22
CA THR A 5 -13.49 -1.20 -0.42
C THR A 5 -12.54 -1.17 0.74
N VAL A 6 -12.56 -2.22 1.57
CA VAL A 6 -11.63 -2.37 2.68
C VAL A 6 -10.24 -2.69 2.12
N VAL A 7 -9.26 -1.92 2.56
CA VAL A 7 -7.86 -2.02 2.13
C VAL A 7 -6.93 -1.97 3.33
N VAL A 8 -5.83 -2.72 3.22
CA VAL A 8 -4.72 -2.69 4.18
C VAL A 8 -3.54 -2.00 3.50
N ILE A 9 -2.94 -1.02 4.17
CA ILE A 9 -1.71 -0.36 3.69
C ILE A 9 -0.53 -0.90 4.49
N GLY A 10 0.38 -1.59 3.80
CA GLY A 10 1.70 -1.88 4.33
C GLY A 10 2.64 -0.70 4.08
N VAL A 11 3.30 -0.23 5.13
CA VAL A 11 4.31 0.84 5.03
C VAL A 11 5.67 0.26 5.43
N ASP A 12 6.62 0.36 4.51
CA ASP A 12 8.02 -0.04 4.70
C ASP A 12 8.89 1.23 4.71
N ILE A 13 9.63 1.42 5.80
CA ILE A 13 10.52 2.57 5.99
C ILE A 13 11.95 2.07 6.00
N GLY A 14 12.59 2.22 4.84
CA GLY A 14 14.01 1.93 4.66
C GLY A 14 14.88 3.15 4.95
N THR A 15 16.19 2.94 4.88
CA THR A 15 17.17 4.02 5.06
C THR A 15 17.27 4.97 3.86
N THR A 16 16.89 4.51 2.66
CA THR A 16 17.02 5.26 1.39
C THR A 16 15.69 5.55 0.71
N SER A 17 14.60 4.96 1.18
CA SER A 17 13.27 5.20 0.64
C SER A 17 12.17 4.85 1.62
N THR A 18 10.99 5.42 1.39
CA THR A 18 9.72 4.91 1.94
C THR A 18 8.92 4.24 0.83
N LYS A 19 8.30 3.11 1.14
CA LYS A 19 7.37 2.40 0.25
C LYS A 19 6.04 2.17 0.95
N ALA A 20 4.94 2.37 0.22
CA ALA A 20 3.60 1.99 0.64
C ALA A 20 2.99 1.03 -0.37
N VAL A 21 2.33 -0.02 0.11
CA VAL A 21 1.64 -1.02 -0.71
C VAL A 21 0.22 -1.20 -0.20
N ALA A 22 -0.75 -1.09 -1.10
CA ALA A 22 -2.15 -1.36 -0.81
C ALA A 22 -2.49 -2.81 -1.16
N PHE A 23 -3.13 -3.50 -0.21
CA PHE A 23 -3.64 -4.86 -0.37
C PHE A 23 -5.16 -4.87 -0.24
N ASP A 24 -5.83 -5.71 -1.03
CA ASP A 24 -7.19 -6.12 -0.69
C ASP A 24 -7.18 -7.09 0.50
N THR A 25 -8.35 -7.43 1.03
CA THR A 25 -8.47 -8.32 2.20
C THR A 25 -8.07 -9.77 1.93
N GLY A 26 -7.92 -10.16 0.67
CA GLY A 26 -7.34 -11.45 0.26
C GLY A 26 -5.81 -11.44 0.21
N GLY A 27 -5.18 -10.30 0.49
CA GLY A 27 -3.74 -10.12 0.44
C GLY A 27 -3.20 -9.85 -0.97
N ARG A 28 -4.07 -9.61 -1.96
CA ARG A 28 -3.61 -9.25 -3.31
C ARG A 28 -3.20 -7.78 -3.35
N VAL A 29 -2.06 -7.50 -3.96
CA VAL A 29 -1.61 -6.12 -4.20
C VAL A 29 -2.52 -5.44 -5.21
N ILE A 30 -2.97 -4.23 -4.88
CA ILE A 30 -3.84 -3.42 -5.74
C ILE A 30 -3.20 -2.11 -6.17
N ALA A 31 -2.22 -1.60 -5.41
CA ALA A 31 -1.41 -0.44 -5.77
C ALA A 31 -0.10 -0.41 -4.94
N HIS A 32 0.92 0.28 -5.44
CA HIS A 32 2.12 0.56 -4.68
C HIS A 32 2.72 1.92 -5.06
N HIS A 33 3.41 2.56 -4.12
CA HIS A 33 4.17 3.79 -4.35
C HIS A 33 5.45 3.79 -3.53
N ALA A 34 6.52 4.40 -4.07
CA ALA A 34 7.78 4.54 -3.37
C ALA A 34 8.40 5.89 -3.70
N VAL A 35 9.07 6.48 -2.70
CA VAL A 35 9.79 7.75 -2.80
C VAL A 35 11.15 7.58 -2.14
N GLU A 36 12.20 8.03 -2.82
CA GLU A 36 13.58 8.07 -2.30
C GLU A 36 13.80 9.32 -1.43
N TYR A 37 14.79 9.26 -0.52
CA TYR A 37 15.21 10.39 0.32
C TYR A 37 16.35 11.19 -0.28
#